data_AF-A0A9D0HF71-F1
#
_entry.id   AF-A0A9D0HF71-F1
#
_cell.length_a   1.000
_cell.length_b   1.000
_cell.length_c   1.000
_cell.angle_alpha   90.00
_cell.angle_beta   90.00
_cell.angle_gamma   90.00
#
_symmetry.space_group_name_H-M   'P 1'
#
loop_
_entity.id
_entity.type
_entity.pdbx_description
1 polymer ?
#
loop_
_entity_poly.entity_id
_entity_poly.type
_entity_poly.pdbx_seq_one_letter_code
_entity_poly.pdbx_strand_id
1 'polypeptide(L)'
;MAQNGGTISGWHAGESRGGNTPTLNALKDGYDIIRAHPTNGQRFVLLITDGEPTVATPAMLNLPAMATACEDLAAIEAEVGAAAAASPGVNTFVIGSPGSEGAASFLSQLALNGNTAKSAGCSAAAGDCHYQIGSANFEQELAMALQDIAGQISDCVFELPIDEDTDPNLVNVTVDTPDGTVDVYKDVTHQDGWDYTDGSQTKIQLFGPVCELYKQTPGNQVNIILGCPTVVK
;
A
#
# COMPACT_ATOMS: atom_id res chain seq x y z
N MET A 1 -12.81 21.18 -11.30
CA MET A 1 -11.59 20.40 -11.02
C MET A 1 -10.36 20.98 -11.72
N ALA A 2 -10.09 22.29 -11.63
CA ALA A 2 -9.08 22.96 -12.48
C ALA A 2 -8.11 23.88 -11.73
N GLN A 3 -7.94 23.72 -10.41
CA GLN A 3 -7.09 24.62 -9.61
C GLN A 3 -5.73 24.03 -9.17
N ASN A 4 -5.49 22.73 -9.34
CA ASN A 4 -4.23 22.12 -8.90
C ASN A 4 -3.16 21.99 -10.02
N GLY A 5 -3.55 22.18 -11.29
CA GLY A 5 -2.64 22.00 -12.42
C GLY A 5 -1.51 23.04 -12.50
N GLY A 6 -1.78 24.28 -12.08
CA GLY A 6 -0.80 25.38 -12.09
C GLY A 6 0.29 25.25 -11.01
N THR A 7 -0.08 24.70 -9.85
CA THR A 7 0.85 24.50 -8.72
C THR A 7 1.80 23.34 -9.00
N ILE A 8 1.30 22.25 -9.59
CA ILE A 8 2.09 21.07 -9.96
C ILE A 8 3.09 21.42 -11.09
N SER A 9 2.65 22.18 -12.10
CA SER A 9 3.53 22.62 -13.19
C SER A 9 4.58 23.64 -12.74
N GLY A 10 4.28 24.48 -11.74
CA GLY A 10 5.27 25.34 -11.09
C GLY A 10 6.32 24.57 -10.27
N TRP A 11 5.92 23.46 -9.63
CA TRP A 11 6.83 22.59 -8.87
C TRP A 11 7.82 21.85 -9.80
N HIS A 12 7.34 21.33 -10.93
CA HIS A 12 8.18 20.67 -11.94
C HIS A 12 9.14 21.60 -12.69
N ALA A 13 8.92 22.92 -12.66
CA ALA A 13 9.78 23.88 -13.36
C ALA A 13 11.05 24.26 -12.56
N GLY A 14 11.07 23.98 -11.24
CA GLY A 14 12.22 24.26 -10.37
C GLY A 14 13.18 23.07 -10.17
N GLU A 15 12.73 21.85 -10.45
CA GLU A 15 13.49 20.61 -10.33
C GLU A 15 14.09 20.24 -11.70
N SER A 16 15.40 20.42 -11.86
CA SER A 16 16.13 20.00 -13.06
C SER A 16 15.89 18.52 -13.34
N ARG A 17 15.31 18.17 -14.50
CA ARG A 17 15.04 16.79 -14.98
C ARG A 17 16.30 16.00 -15.35
N GLY A 18 17.33 16.08 -14.52
CA GLY A 18 18.61 15.44 -14.78
C GLY A 18 19.59 15.83 -13.69
N GLY A 19 19.64 15.03 -12.63
CA GLY A 19 20.57 15.26 -11.54
C GLY A 19 20.14 14.55 -10.26
N ASN A 20 20.48 13.27 -10.17
CA ASN A 20 20.41 12.39 -9.00
C ASN A 20 19.00 11.93 -8.57
N THR A 21 18.96 10.73 -8.00
CA THR A 21 17.81 10.03 -7.41
C THR A 21 18.10 9.80 -5.92
N PRO A 22 17.93 10.80 -5.04
CA PRO A 22 18.33 10.71 -3.62
C PRO A 22 17.31 9.91 -2.79
N THR A 23 17.13 8.63 -3.13
CA THR A 23 16.08 7.75 -2.58
C THR A 23 16.12 7.64 -1.05
N LEU A 24 17.32 7.61 -0.44
CA LEU A 24 17.46 7.52 1.01
C LEU A 24 16.80 8.69 1.73
N ASN A 25 17.10 9.92 1.30
CA ASN A 25 16.58 11.13 1.94
C ASN A 25 15.08 11.26 1.72
N ALA A 26 14.60 10.97 0.51
CA ALA A 26 13.17 10.97 0.20
C ALA A 26 12.39 10.01 1.11
N LEU A 27 12.93 8.80 1.36
CA LEU A 27 12.31 7.83 2.26
C LEU A 27 12.34 8.30 3.72
N LYS A 28 13.48 8.79 4.21
CA LYS A 28 13.60 9.34 5.58
C LYS A 28 12.59 10.46 5.83
N ASP A 29 12.50 11.42 4.91
CA ASP A 29 11.55 12.53 5.01
C ASP A 29 10.11 12.02 4.99
N GLY A 30 9.79 11.07 4.11
CA GLY A 30 8.46 10.44 4.04
C GLY A 30 8.09 9.72 5.34
N TYR A 31 9.02 8.97 5.93
CA TYR A 31 8.84 8.28 7.21
C TYR A 31 8.64 9.26 8.36
N ASP A 32 9.43 10.33 8.43
CA ASP A 32 9.29 11.33 9.49
C ASP A 32 7.94 12.05 9.41
N ILE A 33 7.50 12.43 8.19
CA ILE A 33 6.19 13.06 7.97
C ILE A 33 5.05 12.14 8.46
N ILE A 34 5.04 10.87 8.05
CA ILE A 34 3.92 9.97 8.38
C ILE A 34 3.94 9.52 9.86
N ARG A 35 5.12 9.44 10.48
CA ARG A 35 5.24 9.16 11.92
C ARG A 35 4.75 10.34 12.77
N ALA A 36 5.02 11.56 12.33
CA ALA A 36 4.56 12.77 13.01
C ALA A 36 3.06 13.02 12.84
N HIS A 37 2.40 12.34 11.89
CA HIS A 37 0.98 12.54 11.65
C HIS A 37 0.13 11.97 12.82
N PRO A 38 -0.83 12.73 13.37
CA PRO A 38 -1.53 12.38 14.61
C PRO A 38 -2.62 11.30 14.45
N THR A 39 -2.68 10.63 13.30
CA THR A 39 -3.68 9.59 13.03
C THR A 39 -3.26 8.25 13.63
N ASN A 40 -4.25 7.52 14.13
CA ASN A 40 -4.10 6.12 14.51
C ASN A 40 -4.35 5.23 13.29
N GLY A 41 -3.67 4.09 13.21
CA GLY A 41 -3.81 3.13 12.11
C GLY A 41 -2.46 2.66 11.57
N GLN A 42 -2.53 1.78 10.58
CA GLN A 42 -1.37 1.37 9.79
C GLN A 42 -0.83 2.57 9.01
N ARG A 43 0.49 2.61 8.82
CA ARG A 43 1.18 3.71 8.13
C ARG A 43 1.87 3.15 6.90
N PHE A 44 1.75 3.90 5.81
CA PHE A 44 2.31 3.51 4.53
C PHE A 44 3.04 4.69 3.89
N VAL A 45 4.15 4.39 3.24
CA VAL A 45 4.82 5.27 2.27
C VAL A 45 4.74 4.60 0.90
N LEU A 46 4.52 5.41 -0.14
CA LEU A 46 4.57 4.97 -1.53
C LEU A 46 5.78 5.62 -2.20
N LEU A 47 6.77 4.79 -2.56
CA LEU A 47 7.92 5.21 -3.37
C LEU A 47 7.60 5.00 -4.85
N ILE A 48 7.73 6.06 -5.66
CA ILE A 48 7.66 5.98 -7.12
C ILE A 48 8.95 6.55 -7.70
N THR A 49 9.65 5.81 -8.57
CA THR A 49 10.94 6.24 -9.12
C THR A 49 11.16 5.77 -10.57
N ASP A 50 11.79 6.61 -11.38
CA ASP A 50 12.12 6.39 -12.80
C ASP A 50 13.57 5.98 -13.04
N GLY A 51 14.33 5.68 -11.98
CA GLY A 51 15.74 5.33 -12.13
C GLY A 51 16.35 4.71 -10.89
N GLU A 52 17.63 4.35 -11.01
CA GLU A 52 18.41 3.82 -9.90
C GLU A 52 18.68 4.90 -8.85
N PRO A 53 18.73 4.57 -7.55
CA PRO A 53 19.19 5.50 -6.53
C PRO A 53 20.58 6.04 -6.86
N THR A 54 20.78 7.33 -6.63
CA THR A 54 22.13 7.88 -6.62
C THR A 54 22.81 7.47 -5.34
N VAL A 55 23.87 6.68 -5.50
CA VAL A 55 24.71 6.19 -4.41
C VAL A 55 26.01 6.98 -4.32
N ALA A 56 26.58 7.09 -3.12
CA ALA A 56 27.88 7.74 -2.95
C ALA A 56 28.95 7.07 -3.81
N THR A 57 29.62 7.87 -4.65
CA THR A 57 30.86 7.46 -5.32
C THR A 57 32.05 8.20 -4.71
N PRO A 58 33.28 7.66 -4.81
CA PRO A 58 34.48 8.36 -4.33
C PRO A 58 34.65 9.77 -4.92
N ALA A 59 34.13 10.01 -6.14
CA ALA A 59 34.12 11.33 -6.77
C ALA A 59 33.15 12.31 -6.08
N MET A 60 32.04 11.80 -5.52
CA MET A 60 31.01 12.58 -4.81
C MET A 60 31.37 12.86 -3.34
N LEU A 61 32.27 12.09 -2.74
CA LEU A 61 32.75 12.33 -1.36
C LEU A 61 33.49 13.67 -1.20
N ASN A 62 33.97 14.27 -2.31
CA ASN A 62 34.55 15.61 -2.31
C ASN A 62 33.50 16.75 -2.36
N LEU A 63 32.21 16.42 -2.40
CA LEU A 63 31.08 17.36 -2.39
C LEU A 63 30.25 17.14 -1.11
N PRO A 64 30.44 17.97 -0.05
CA PRO A 64 29.91 17.69 1.28
C PRO A 64 28.39 17.48 1.36
N ALA A 65 27.61 18.16 0.52
CA ALA A 65 26.15 18.04 0.50
C ALA A 65 25.64 16.78 -0.25
N MET A 66 26.45 16.20 -1.14
CA MET A 66 26.10 14.99 -1.90
C MET A 66 26.55 13.72 -1.18
N ALA A 67 27.66 13.80 -0.43
CA ALA A 67 28.20 12.69 0.35
C ALA A 67 27.25 12.22 1.48
N THR A 68 26.47 13.13 2.07
CA THR A 68 25.46 12.80 3.11
C THR A 68 24.10 12.42 2.54
N ALA A 69 23.79 12.81 1.31
CA ALA A 69 22.48 12.56 0.69
C ALA A 69 22.41 11.23 -0.09
N CYS A 70 23.57 10.70 -0.47
CA CYS A 70 23.71 9.49 -1.26
C CYS A 70 24.56 8.50 -0.45
N GLU A 71 23.95 7.55 0.25
CA GLU A 71 24.70 6.43 0.86
C GLU A 71 24.74 5.25 -0.13
N ASP A 72 25.09 4.03 0.32
CA ASP A 72 25.00 2.84 -0.52
C ASP A 72 23.56 2.27 -0.55
N LEU A 73 23.33 1.27 -1.42
CA LEU A 73 22.01 0.62 -1.53
C LEU A 73 21.61 -0.08 -0.23
N ALA A 74 22.59 -0.61 0.53
CA ALA A 74 22.33 -1.32 1.78
C ALA A 74 21.78 -0.37 2.86
N ALA A 75 22.23 0.88 2.90
CA ALA A 75 21.68 1.90 3.79
C ALA A 75 20.21 2.21 3.47
N ILE A 76 19.83 2.25 2.18
CA ILE A 76 18.43 2.42 1.78
C ILE A 76 17.59 1.21 2.20
N GLU A 77 18.06 0.00 1.90
CA GLU A 77 17.39 -1.23 2.30
C GLU A 77 17.20 -1.34 3.82
N ALA A 78 18.22 -0.94 4.60
CA ALA A 78 18.18 -0.93 6.06
C ALA A 78 17.20 0.11 6.61
N GLU A 79 17.12 1.30 6.02
CA GLU A 79 16.16 2.33 6.41
C GLU A 79 14.72 1.85 6.20
N VAL A 80 14.41 1.25 5.04
CA VAL A 80 13.07 0.69 4.76
C VAL A 80 12.72 -0.41 5.78
N GLY A 81 13.65 -1.33 6.05
CA GLY A 81 13.44 -2.40 7.03
C GLY A 81 13.27 -1.88 8.47
N ALA A 82 14.06 -0.87 8.85
CA ALA A 82 13.96 -0.22 10.16
C ALA A 82 12.62 0.50 10.33
N ALA A 83 12.14 1.16 9.27
CA ALA A 83 10.84 1.82 9.28
C ALA A 83 9.68 0.82 9.44
N ALA A 84 9.74 -0.30 8.74
CA ALA A 84 8.74 -1.37 8.85
C ALA A 84 8.73 -2.04 10.23
N ALA A 85 9.90 -2.20 10.85
CA ALA A 85 10.05 -2.82 12.18
C ALA A 85 9.79 -1.88 13.38
N ALA A 86 9.58 -0.58 13.14
CA ALA A 86 9.36 0.41 14.19
C ALA A 86 7.99 0.23 14.90
N SER A 87 7.76 1.01 15.96
CA SER A 87 6.45 1.10 16.64
C SER A 87 6.03 2.57 16.80
N PRO A 88 5.00 3.05 16.07
CA PRO A 88 4.28 2.33 15.01
C PRO A 88 5.14 2.10 13.77
N GLY A 89 5.01 0.93 13.14
CA GLY A 89 5.73 0.57 11.92
C GLY A 89 5.16 1.31 10.71
N VAL A 90 6.02 1.52 9.69
CA VAL A 90 5.65 2.14 8.42
C VAL A 90 6.01 1.20 7.27
N ASN A 91 5.00 0.69 6.58
CA ASN A 91 5.15 -0.19 5.43
C ASN A 91 5.44 0.62 4.16
N THR A 92 6.15 0.06 3.17
CA THR A 92 6.65 0.83 2.01
C THR A 92 6.37 0.15 0.68
N PHE A 93 5.32 0.60 -0.01
CA PHE A 93 5.03 0.20 -1.38
C PHE A 93 6.01 0.84 -2.37
N VAL A 94 6.38 0.09 -3.41
CA VAL A 94 7.37 0.52 -4.41
C VAL A 94 6.80 0.37 -5.82
N ILE A 95 6.85 1.47 -6.59
CA ILE A 95 6.49 1.52 -8.00
C ILE A 95 7.70 2.00 -8.81
N GLY A 96 8.19 1.15 -9.71
CA GLY A 96 9.17 1.51 -10.73
C GLY A 96 8.46 2.06 -11.96
N SER A 97 8.77 3.30 -12.35
CA SER A 97 8.33 3.91 -13.60
C SER A 97 9.35 3.70 -14.73
N PRO A 98 9.01 3.99 -16.00
CA PRO A 98 9.92 3.74 -17.12
C PRO A 98 11.30 4.38 -16.91
N GLY A 99 12.37 3.60 -17.07
CA GLY A 99 13.75 3.99 -16.74
C GLY A 99 14.32 3.32 -15.48
N SER A 100 13.45 2.76 -14.63
CA SER A 100 13.85 2.06 -13.39
C SER A 100 14.17 0.58 -13.58
N GLU A 101 14.10 0.05 -14.80
CA GLU A 101 14.22 -1.38 -15.07
C GLU A 101 15.58 -1.96 -14.61
N GLY A 102 16.64 -1.15 -14.63
CA GLY A 102 17.96 -1.52 -14.10
C GLY A 102 17.99 -1.75 -12.59
N ALA A 103 17.09 -1.09 -11.85
CA ALA A 103 16.93 -1.22 -10.40
C ALA A 103 15.90 -2.28 -9.98
N ALA A 104 15.31 -3.06 -10.90
CA ALA A 104 14.18 -3.94 -10.59
C ALA A 104 14.43 -4.88 -9.38
N SER A 105 15.65 -5.41 -9.27
CA SER A 105 16.03 -6.29 -8.15
C SER A 105 16.06 -5.52 -6.82
N PHE A 106 16.66 -4.34 -6.82
CA PHE A 106 16.74 -3.45 -5.67
C PHE A 106 15.35 -2.95 -5.25
N LEU A 107 14.52 -2.48 -6.19
CA LEU A 107 13.14 -2.04 -5.89
C LEU A 107 12.30 -3.16 -5.30
N SER A 108 12.50 -4.39 -5.77
CA SER A 108 11.84 -5.58 -5.21
C SER A 108 12.34 -5.90 -3.81
N GLN A 109 13.64 -5.71 -3.53
CA GLN A 109 14.19 -5.85 -2.18
C GLN A 109 13.60 -4.80 -1.22
N LEU A 110 13.39 -3.56 -1.68
CA LEU A 110 12.71 -2.53 -0.88
C LEU A 110 11.27 -2.92 -0.56
N ALA A 111 10.50 -3.42 -1.54
CA ALA A 111 9.13 -3.87 -1.30
C ALA A 111 9.05 -5.04 -0.29
N LEU A 112 10.03 -5.95 -0.33
CA LEU A 112 10.17 -7.03 0.65
C LEU A 112 10.50 -6.50 2.05
N ASN A 113 11.50 -5.64 2.17
CA ASN A 113 11.89 -5.05 3.45
C ASN A 113 10.78 -4.17 4.04
N GLY A 114 9.98 -3.55 3.16
CA GLY A 114 8.86 -2.67 3.50
C GLY A 114 7.56 -3.40 3.85
N ASN A 115 7.54 -4.74 3.88
CA ASN A 115 6.36 -5.58 4.13
C ASN A 115 5.21 -5.37 3.13
N THR A 116 5.51 -5.08 1.86
CA THR A 116 4.50 -4.81 0.82
C THR A 116 4.85 -5.48 -0.50
N ALA A 117 5.41 -6.69 -0.43
CA ALA A 117 5.67 -7.49 -1.61
C ALA A 117 4.37 -7.69 -2.42
N LYS A 118 4.43 -7.39 -3.72
CA LYS A 118 3.26 -7.40 -4.61
C LYS A 118 2.50 -8.73 -4.63
N SER A 119 3.19 -9.86 -4.48
CA SER A 119 2.57 -11.18 -4.51
C SER A 119 3.33 -12.19 -3.65
N ALA A 120 2.62 -13.23 -3.21
CA ALA A 120 3.25 -14.37 -2.56
C ALA A 120 4.14 -15.12 -3.55
N GLY A 121 5.43 -15.28 -3.21
CA GLY A 121 6.40 -16.03 -4.02
C GLY A 121 7.24 -15.19 -4.98
N CYS A 122 7.04 -13.87 -5.02
CA CYS A 122 7.98 -12.97 -5.68
C CYS A 122 9.37 -13.03 -5.00
N SER A 123 10.41 -12.54 -5.66
CA SER A 123 11.75 -12.43 -5.08
C SER A 123 12.50 -11.19 -5.55
N ALA A 124 13.39 -10.67 -4.70
CA ALA A 124 14.30 -9.59 -5.09
C ALA A 124 15.15 -9.97 -6.31
N ALA A 125 15.62 -11.21 -6.40
CA ALA A 125 16.46 -11.65 -7.51
C ALA A 125 15.72 -11.65 -8.86
N ALA A 126 14.42 -11.97 -8.86
CA ALA A 126 13.58 -11.95 -10.07
C ALA A 126 13.10 -10.54 -10.43
N GLY A 127 13.16 -9.58 -9.50
CA GLY A 127 12.73 -8.21 -9.75
C GLY A 127 11.20 -8.05 -9.85
N ASP A 128 10.43 -8.94 -9.23
CA ASP A 128 8.97 -9.04 -9.39
C ASP A 128 8.16 -8.74 -8.11
N CYS A 129 8.79 -8.27 -7.04
CA CYS A 129 8.08 -7.90 -5.80
C CYS A 129 7.55 -6.47 -5.76
N HIS A 130 7.97 -5.62 -6.69
CA HIS A 130 7.50 -4.24 -6.82
C HIS A 130 6.51 -4.12 -8.00
N TYR A 131 5.84 -2.98 -8.10
CA TYR A 131 5.03 -2.66 -9.28
C TYR A 131 5.93 -2.03 -10.34
N GLN A 132 6.02 -2.63 -11.52
CA GLN A 132 6.65 -1.98 -12.68
C GLN A 132 5.55 -1.42 -13.58
N ILE A 133 5.64 -0.13 -13.92
CA ILE A 133 4.80 0.52 -14.91
C ILE A 133 5.62 0.91 -16.15
N GLY A 134 5.03 0.71 -17.32
CA GLY A 134 5.60 0.93 -18.64
C GLY A 134 5.20 2.28 -19.25
N SER A 135 5.94 2.68 -20.28
CA SER A 135 5.75 3.98 -20.95
C SER A 135 4.56 4.01 -21.90
N ALA A 136 4.13 2.85 -22.40
CA ALA A 136 3.04 2.75 -23.37
C ALA A 136 1.67 3.10 -22.77
N ASN A 137 1.40 2.68 -21.53
CA ASN A 137 0.10 2.88 -20.86
C ASN A 137 0.28 3.40 -19.43
N PHE A 138 1.23 4.32 -19.23
CA PHE A 138 1.63 4.81 -17.90
C PHE A 138 0.46 5.16 -16.97
N GLU A 139 -0.51 5.95 -17.46
CA GLU A 139 -1.67 6.38 -16.66
C GLU A 139 -2.53 5.19 -16.20
N GLN A 140 -2.82 4.26 -17.11
CA GLN A 140 -3.62 3.08 -16.81
C GLN A 140 -2.88 2.14 -15.85
N GLU A 141 -1.59 1.92 -16.07
CA GLU A 141 -0.78 1.02 -15.25
C GLU A 141 -0.55 1.58 -13.84
N LEU A 142 -0.34 2.90 -13.72
CA LEU A 142 -0.30 3.57 -12.42
C LEU A 142 -1.65 3.47 -11.71
N ALA A 143 -2.76 3.70 -12.41
CA ALA A 143 -4.10 3.56 -11.82
C ALA A 143 -4.35 2.14 -11.31
N MET A 144 -3.97 1.10 -12.08
CA MET A 144 -4.09 -0.29 -11.66
C MET A 144 -3.20 -0.61 -10.45
N ALA A 145 -1.96 -0.11 -10.42
CA ALA A 145 -1.07 -0.31 -9.28
C ALA A 145 -1.65 0.32 -8.00
N LEU A 146 -2.16 1.55 -8.09
CA LEU A 146 -2.78 2.24 -6.94
C LEU A 146 -4.06 1.52 -6.47
N GLN A 147 -4.86 0.98 -7.39
CA GLN A 147 -6.04 0.19 -7.06
C GLN A 147 -5.69 -1.11 -6.34
N ASP A 148 -4.67 -1.83 -6.83
CA ASP A 148 -4.19 -3.05 -6.20
C ASP A 148 -3.63 -2.79 -4.79
N ILE A 149 -2.81 -1.74 -4.64
CA ILE A 149 -2.30 -1.28 -3.35
C ILE A 149 -3.45 -0.95 -2.38
N ALA A 150 -4.47 -0.22 -2.84
CA ALA A 150 -5.65 0.06 -2.02
C ALA A 150 -6.38 -1.22 -1.59
N GLY A 151 -6.47 -2.23 -2.45
CA GLY A 151 -7.01 -3.55 -2.13
C GLY A 151 -6.21 -4.27 -1.04
N GLN A 152 -4.87 -4.20 -1.09
CA GLN A 152 -4.00 -4.82 -0.08
C GLN A 152 -4.09 -4.14 1.28
N ILE A 153 -4.26 -2.82 1.31
CA ILE A 153 -4.41 -2.02 2.53
C ILE A 153 -5.83 -2.17 3.14
N SER A 154 -6.81 -2.63 2.36
CA SER A 154 -8.17 -2.79 2.88
C SER A 154 -8.19 -3.84 3.99
N ASP A 155 -8.42 -3.41 5.23
CA ASP A 155 -8.34 -4.24 6.44
C ASP A 155 -9.44 -5.33 6.53
N CYS A 156 -10.22 -5.57 5.46
CA CYS A 156 -11.45 -6.35 5.50
C CYS A 156 -12.43 -5.89 6.59
N VAL A 157 -12.24 -4.66 7.09
CA VAL A 157 -13.07 -4.02 8.09
C VAL A 157 -14.02 -3.07 7.38
N PHE A 158 -15.31 -3.23 7.64
CA PHE A 158 -16.36 -2.44 7.01
C PHE A 158 -17.19 -1.76 8.09
N GLU A 159 -17.36 -0.44 7.94
CA GLU A 159 -18.29 0.31 8.78
C GLU A 159 -19.72 -0.08 8.41
N LEU A 160 -20.52 -0.36 9.42
CA LEU A 160 -21.94 -0.56 9.23
C LEU A 160 -22.64 0.80 9.22
N PRO A 161 -23.59 1.04 8.29
CA PRO A 161 -24.42 2.23 8.31
C PRO A 161 -25.49 2.11 9.41
N ILE A 162 -25.07 2.14 10.67
CA ILE A 162 -25.97 1.95 11.82
C ILE A 162 -26.65 3.26 12.15
N ASP A 163 -27.98 3.23 12.17
CA ASP A 163 -28.84 4.24 12.78
C ASP A 163 -29.57 3.67 14.01
N GLU A 164 -30.42 4.47 14.65
CA GLU A 164 -31.17 4.04 15.85
C GLU A 164 -32.10 2.84 15.59
N ASP A 165 -32.44 2.55 14.34
CA ASP A 165 -33.39 1.49 13.95
C ASP A 165 -32.68 0.21 13.47
N THR A 166 -31.35 0.20 13.38
CA THR A 166 -30.58 -0.95 12.91
C THR A 166 -30.32 -1.96 14.05
N ASP A 167 -30.88 -3.16 13.95
CA ASP A 167 -30.59 -4.26 14.88
C ASP A 167 -29.28 -4.98 14.48
N PRO A 168 -28.23 -4.93 15.30
CA PRO A 168 -26.95 -5.62 15.02
C PRO A 168 -27.06 -7.16 15.08
N ASN A 169 -28.20 -7.72 15.45
CA ASN A 169 -28.45 -9.16 15.33
C ASN A 169 -29.12 -9.54 14.00
N LEU A 170 -29.42 -8.57 13.15
CA LEU A 170 -30.05 -8.75 11.85
C LEU A 170 -29.13 -8.30 10.71
N VAL A 171 -27.91 -8.85 10.66
CA VAL A 171 -26.89 -8.51 9.66
C VAL A 171 -26.51 -9.76 8.88
N ASN A 172 -26.51 -9.65 7.56
CA ASN A 172 -25.98 -10.69 6.67
C ASN A 172 -24.96 -10.07 5.72
N VAL A 173 -23.93 -10.83 5.40
CA VAL A 173 -22.82 -10.36 4.58
C VAL A 173 -22.68 -11.28 3.38
N THR A 174 -22.54 -10.70 2.20
CA THR A 174 -22.19 -11.43 0.98
C THR A 174 -21.03 -10.75 0.27
N VAL A 175 -20.28 -11.53 -0.50
CA VAL A 175 -19.21 -11.02 -1.37
C VAL A 175 -19.61 -11.30 -2.81
N ASP A 176 -19.82 -10.24 -3.60
CA ASP A 176 -20.00 -10.34 -5.03
C ASP A 176 -18.64 -10.45 -5.72
N THR A 177 -18.51 -11.50 -6.53
CA THR A 177 -17.33 -11.76 -7.37
C THR A 177 -17.76 -11.90 -8.83
N PRO A 178 -16.83 -11.83 -9.79
CA PRO A 178 -17.13 -12.12 -11.20
C PRO A 178 -17.76 -13.50 -11.44
N ASP A 179 -17.49 -14.47 -10.55
CA ASP A 179 -18.00 -15.84 -10.64
C ASP A 179 -19.36 -16.04 -9.93
N GLY A 180 -19.83 -15.02 -9.20
CA GLY A 180 -21.11 -15.03 -8.49
C GLY A 180 -21.03 -14.46 -7.07
N THR A 181 -22.17 -14.46 -6.39
CA THR A 181 -22.31 -14.02 -4.99
C THR A 181 -21.99 -15.17 -4.03
N VAL A 182 -21.12 -14.91 -3.06
CA VAL A 182 -20.75 -15.83 -1.98
C VAL A 182 -21.38 -15.37 -0.68
N ASP A 183 -22.18 -16.22 -0.06
CA ASP A 183 -22.72 -15.98 1.28
C ASP A 183 -21.62 -16.13 2.34
N VAL A 184 -21.53 -15.15 3.24
CA VAL A 184 -20.55 -15.14 4.32
C VAL A 184 -21.27 -15.26 5.66
N TYR A 185 -20.99 -16.35 6.37
CA TYR A 185 -21.59 -16.63 7.67
C TYR A 185 -20.88 -15.87 8.78
N LYS A 186 -21.61 -15.52 9.83
CA LYS A 186 -21.01 -14.99 11.04
C LYS A 186 -20.20 -16.09 11.75
N ASP A 187 -18.94 -15.82 12.05
CA ASP A 187 -18.00 -16.74 12.70
C ASP A 187 -17.25 -16.05 13.84
N VAL A 188 -17.70 -16.29 15.08
CA VAL A 188 -17.10 -15.74 16.31
C VAL A 188 -15.75 -16.36 16.68
N THR A 189 -15.33 -17.42 15.97
CA THR A 189 -14.00 -18.04 16.13
C THR A 189 -12.94 -17.40 15.24
N HIS A 190 -13.37 -16.47 14.37
CA HIS A 190 -12.51 -15.68 13.48
C HIS A 190 -11.65 -16.53 12.54
N GLN A 191 -12.17 -17.68 12.09
CA GLN A 191 -11.45 -18.60 11.20
C GLN A 191 -11.86 -18.45 9.73
N ASP A 192 -13.17 -18.34 9.46
CA ASP A 192 -13.73 -18.30 8.11
C ASP A 192 -15.17 -17.78 8.13
N GLY A 193 -15.31 -16.47 7.92
CA GLY A 193 -16.59 -15.77 8.00
C GLY A 193 -16.42 -14.29 8.31
N TRP A 194 -17.42 -13.70 8.98
CA TRP A 194 -17.35 -12.33 9.49
C TRP A 194 -17.70 -12.26 10.97
N ASP A 195 -17.22 -11.24 11.68
CA ASP A 195 -17.72 -10.91 13.02
C ASP A 195 -17.57 -9.41 13.29
N TYR A 196 -18.15 -8.94 14.39
CA TYR A 196 -17.95 -7.58 14.87
C TYR A 196 -16.52 -7.37 15.36
N THR A 197 -15.98 -6.18 15.05
CA THR A 197 -14.64 -5.78 15.50
C THR A 197 -14.56 -5.59 17.02
N ASP A 198 -15.66 -5.17 17.64
CA ASP A 198 -15.76 -4.97 19.09
C ASP A 198 -17.23 -4.96 19.57
N GLY A 199 -17.43 -4.72 20.87
CA GLY A 199 -18.75 -4.64 21.50
C GLY A 199 -19.59 -3.42 21.13
N SER A 200 -19.05 -2.42 20.41
CA SER A 200 -19.84 -1.32 19.86
C SER A 200 -20.70 -1.75 18.68
N GLN A 201 -20.32 -2.87 18.04
CA GLN A 201 -21.00 -3.44 16.89
C GLN A 201 -21.12 -2.47 15.69
N THR A 202 -20.28 -1.43 15.62
CA THR A 202 -20.28 -0.41 14.56
C THR A 202 -19.54 -0.81 13.28
N LYS A 203 -18.70 -1.85 13.37
CA LYS A 203 -17.91 -2.35 12.25
C LYS A 203 -17.83 -3.87 12.28
N ILE A 204 -17.86 -4.46 11.11
CA ILE A 204 -17.58 -5.89 10.91
C ILE A 204 -16.18 -6.08 10.33
N GLN A 205 -15.63 -7.27 10.51
CA GLN A 205 -14.40 -7.71 9.86
C GLN A 205 -14.65 -9.06 9.18
N LEU A 206 -14.15 -9.22 7.96
CA LEU A 206 -14.04 -10.54 7.32
C LEU A 206 -12.76 -11.24 7.82
N PHE A 207 -12.87 -12.52 8.11
CA PHE A 207 -11.78 -13.36 8.60
C PHE A 207 -11.49 -14.52 7.64
N GLY A 208 -10.22 -14.89 7.57
CA GLY A 208 -9.77 -16.09 6.86
C GLY A 208 -10.00 -16.01 5.34
N PRO A 209 -10.36 -17.15 4.70
CA PRO A 209 -10.46 -17.25 3.24
C PRO A 209 -11.36 -16.20 2.57
N VAL A 210 -12.39 -15.72 3.26
CA VAL A 210 -13.33 -14.73 2.72
C VAL A 210 -12.70 -13.33 2.63
N CYS A 211 -11.87 -12.96 3.61
CA CYS A 211 -11.11 -11.71 3.52
C CYS A 211 -10.12 -11.76 2.35
N GLU A 212 -9.44 -12.89 2.18
CA GLU A 212 -8.53 -13.11 1.06
C GLU A 212 -9.28 -13.09 -0.27
N LEU A 213 -10.46 -13.71 -0.36
CA LEU A 213 -11.31 -13.66 -1.55
C LEU A 213 -11.68 -12.21 -1.92
N TYR A 214 -12.08 -11.41 -0.93
CA TYR A 214 -12.39 -9.99 -1.15
C TYR A 214 -11.17 -9.22 -1.68
N LYS A 215 -9.98 -9.48 -1.14
CA LYS A 215 -8.72 -8.82 -1.54
C LYS A 215 -8.18 -9.28 -2.89
N GLN A 216 -8.42 -10.52 -3.29
CA GLN A 216 -7.78 -11.15 -4.46
C GLN A 216 -8.19 -10.55 -5.81
N THR A 217 -9.42 -10.04 -5.94
CA THR A 217 -9.93 -9.55 -7.22
C THR A 217 -10.39 -8.10 -7.11
N PRO A 218 -9.74 -7.17 -7.83
CA PRO A 218 -10.21 -5.79 -7.94
C PRO A 218 -11.64 -5.75 -8.47
N GLY A 219 -12.54 -5.11 -7.71
CA GLY A 219 -13.96 -5.00 -8.07
C GLY A 219 -14.89 -5.95 -7.32
N ASN A 220 -14.37 -6.87 -6.49
CA ASN A 220 -15.20 -7.59 -5.54
C ASN A 220 -15.90 -6.60 -4.59
N GLN A 221 -17.18 -6.82 -4.33
CA GLN A 221 -17.99 -5.95 -3.47
C GLN A 221 -18.49 -6.70 -2.25
N VAL A 222 -18.34 -6.10 -1.08
CA VAL A 222 -18.97 -6.61 0.14
C VAL A 222 -20.33 -5.96 0.27
N ASN A 223 -21.38 -6.77 0.25
CA ASN A 223 -22.72 -6.32 0.52
C ASN A 223 -23.08 -6.66 1.96
N ILE A 224 -23.54 -5.64 2.67
CA ILE A 224 -24.02 -5.77 4.04
C ILE A 224 -25.52 -5.53 4.00
N ILE A 225 -26.29 -6.57 4.33
CA ILE A 225 -27.74 -6.57 4.30
C ILE A 225 -28.25 -6.51 5.74
N LEU A 226 -29.00 -5.46 6.04
CA LEU A 226 -29.59 -5.22 7.36
C LEU A 226 -31.07 -5.64 7.38
N GLY A 227 -31.56 -6.12 8.52
CA GLY A 227 -32.98 -6.40 8.77
C GLY A 227 -33.43 -7.86 8.58
N CYS A 228 -32.53 -8.76 8.18
CA CYS A 228 -32.79 -10.20 8.10
C CYS A 228 -32.06 -10.94 9.23
N PRO A 229 -32.64 -12.01 9.82
CA PRO A 229 -31.94 -12.81 10.83
C PRO A 229 -30.54 -13.21 10.37
N THR A 230 -29.54 -12.94 11.22
CA THR A 230 -28.14 -13.26 10.91
C THR A 230 -27.97 -14.77 10.74
N VAL A 231 -27.40 -15.20 9.62
CA VAL A 231 -27.01 -16.60 9.44
C VAL A 231 -25.64 -16.85 10.07
N VAL A 232 -25.63 -17.74 11.07
CA VAL A 232 -24.44 -18.13 11.83
C VAL A 232 -23.94 -19.49 11.37
N LYS A 233 -22.63 -19.71 11.46
CA LYS A 233 -22.00 -21.01 11.20
C LYS A 233 -22.09 -21.94 12.41
#